data_AF-A0A1Y1NF26-F1
#
_entry.id   AF-A0A1Y1NF26-F1
#
_cell.length_a   1.000
_cell.length_b   1.000
_cell.length_c   1.000
_cell.angle_alpha   90.00
_cell.angle_beta   90.00
_cell.angle_gamma   90.00
#
_symmetry.space_group_name_H-M   'P 1'
#
loop_
_entity.id
_entity.type
_entity.pdbx_description
1 polymer ?
#
loop_
_entity_poly.entity_id
_entity_poly.type
_entity_poly.pdbx_seq_one_letter_code
_entity_poly.pdbx_strand_id
1 'polypeptide(L)'
;RWMPTPTSSLPSGLYWNTIKCDAVGGYVCKRPNQMLGFGINFNRTVNGTEGQLTTPNYPEYYYNNLDFFIRIVGPERTRIVIRFQKLNMESQLECLYDYVEVKSKNEESSVKWCGNHDADMHRFDFVSDDHEAIVHFHSDYSISGSGFLLHWYAVDVSSCPAQTLTAKEGVLVSPNYPLFLLPHLDCSITILAPSGRRVWLEFKEYSIGTSSNQDKNDGGGNLLEVKLGSQVPGFQPFQNKELVSEGSFMSTTEKLQIALKSDGNPHGNGFKAIYKIVSDSETEKVHELKNDSVGVLMHLNYPHAPLPNVNFIQHFVAPLGYIISLEIHHVRLSDGECSSNMGVIEIYDNYADNGTHWFLCDKENENGLVPHAPIAISSYLNTLSVRQKSASVGVALNASLRVRFDEDFKIKLLSFKEDMMEFCSRNPCLNGGRCMEKGDQQFCQCLGYYTGLFCALTQCELEPCIFGKCELTPTSYKCHCKPGYLGTNCDQKQRPCEGNPCESRGVCVEKGNSFHCRCHAWWEGPRCERRMMRIPYKPLSERMLEEPFWLGLITVTVVMGVIGLVWCAKRHFPEKIEKLLAEDSDR
;
A
#
# COMPACT_ATOMS: atom_id res chain seq x y z
N ARG A 1 -0.85 -31.91 -68.72
CA ARG A 1 0.51 -31.88 -69.35
C ARG A 1 0.33 -31.77 -70.86
N TRP A 2 1.07 -30.89 -71.55
CA TRP A 2 1.05 -30.80 -73.02
C TRP A 2 1.78 -32.01 -73.62
N MET A 3 1.18 -32.68 -74.61
CA MET A 3 1.83 -33.76 -75.35
C MET A 3 1.56 -33.64 -76.87
N PRO A 4 2.52 -34.06 -77.71
CA PRO A 4 2.32 -34.17 -79.16
C PRO A 4 1.34 -35.30 -79.48
N THR A 5 0.49 -35.09 -80.49
CA THR A 5 -0.58 -36.03 -80.88
C THR A 5 -0.05 -37.41 -81.24
N PRO A 6 -0.69 -38.51 -80.79
CA PRO A 6 -0.28 -39.87 -81.16
C PRO A 6 -0.66 -40.26 -82.61
N THR A 7 -1.49 -39.47 -83.29
CA THR A 7 -1.90 -39.70 -84.68
C THR A 7 -1.19 -38.75 -85.65
N SER A 8 -0.59 -39.29 -86.70
CA SER A 8 0.21 -38.57 -87.70
C SER A 8 -0.60 -37.70 -88.69
N SER A 9 -1.93 -37.65 -88.54
CA SER A 9 -2.84 -36.99 -89.49
C SER A 9 -3.36 -35.62 -89.07
N LEU A 10 -2.88 -35.04 -87.97
CA LEU A 10 -3.28 -33.71 -87.50
C LEU A 10 -2.06 -32.79 -87.38
N PRO A 11 -2.03 -31.63 -88.04
CA PRO A 11 -0.92 -30.70 -87.95
C PRO A 11 -0.95 -30.02 -86.57
N SER A 12 0.07 -30.29 -85.75
CA SER A 12 0.41 -29.60 -84.49
C SER A 12 -0.77 -29.27 -83.57
N GLY A 13 -1.55 -30.28 -83.16
CA GLY A 13 -2.57 -30.12 -82.13
C GLY A 13 -2.08 -30.62 -80.78
N LEU A 14 -1.35 -29.82 -80.01
CA LEU A 14 -1.02 -30.22 -78.64
C LEU A 14 -2.32 -30.60 -77.89
N TYR A 15 -2.37 -31.76 -77.24
CA TYR A 15 -3.58 -32.21 -76.51
C TYR A 15 -3.33 -32.29 -75.00
N TRP A 16 -4.41 -32.12 -74.24
CA TRP A 16 -4.38 -32.18 -72.79
C TRP A 16 -4.56 -33.60 -72.29
N ASN A 17 -3.58 -34.09 -71.51
CA ASN A 17 -3.75 -35.29 -70.71
C ASN A 17 -3.87 -34.93 -69.22
N THR A 18 -4.91 -35.48 -68.57
CA THR A 18 -5.21 -35.28 -67.15
C THR A 18 -4.29 -36.14 -66.29
N ILE A 19 -3.60 -35.52 -65.34
CA ILE A 19 -2.72 -36.19 -64.38
C ILE A 19 -3.01 -35.58 -63.00
N LYS A 20 -2.81 -36.34 -61.91
CA LYS A 20 -2.86 -35.79 -60.56
C LYS A 20 -1.84 -34.67 -60.39
N CYS A 21 -2.22 -33.61 -59.70
CA CYS A 21 -1.39 -32.42 -59.49
C CYS A 21 -0.09 -32.69 -58.74
N ASP A 22 -0.05 -33.79 -57.99
CA ASP A 22 1.09 -34.21 -57.16
C ASP A 22 2.18 -34.94 -57.96
N ALA A 23 2.05 -35.01 -59.30
CA ALA A 23 3.09 -35.54 -60.17
C ALA A 23 4.35 -34.64 -60.10
N VAL A 24 5.40 -34.95 -60.88
CA VAL A 24 6.60 -34.10 -61.01
C VAL A 24 6.73 -33.66 -62.47
N GLY A 25 6.80 -32.34 -62.73
CA GLY A 25 6.93 -31.74 -64.07
C GLY A 25 6.22 -30.39 -64.25
N GLY A 26 6.27 -29.83 -65.47
CA GLY A 26 5.56 -28.59 -65.82
C GLY A 26 4.13 -28.85 -66.31
N TYR A 27 3.14 -28.62 -65.44
CA TYR A 27 1.72 -28.70 -65.78
C TYR A 27 0.92 -27.60 -65.08
N VAL A 28 -0.20 -27.23 -65.70
CA VAL A 28 -1.20 -26.33 -65.12
C VAL A 28 -2.18 -27.19 -64.32
N CYS A 29 -2.30 -26.91 -63.04
CA CYS A 29 -3.27 -27.56 -62.16
C CYS A 29 -4.60 -26.83 -62.20
N LYS A 30 -5.67 -27.55 -62.53
CA LYS A 30 -7.03 -27.04 -62.32
C LYS A 30 -7.29 -27.09 -60.82
N ARG A 31 -7.38 -25.91 -60.17
CA ARG A 31 -7.83 -25.82 -58.77
C ARG A 31 -9.18 -26.55 -58.68
N PRO A 32 -9.41 -27.46 -57.70
CA PRO A 32 -10.72 -28.07 -57.52
C PRO A 32 -11.74 -26.93 -57.46
N ASN A 33 -12.86 -27.05 -58.18
CA ASN A 33 -13.89 -26.00 -58.21
C ASN A 33 -14.21 -25.62 -56.75
N GLN A 34 -13.70 -24.48 -56.29
CA GLN A 34 -14.29 -23.82 -55.14
C GLN A 34 -15.76 -23.64 -55.53
N MET A 35 -16.67 -24.13 -54.69
CA MET A 35 -18.10 -23.89 -54.91
C MET A 35 -18.26 -22.40 -55.19
N LEU A 36 -18.76 -22.06 -56.37
CA LEU A 36 -19.10 -20.69 -56.69
C LEU A 36 -20.31 -20.34 -55.81
N GLY A 37 -20.19 -19.31 -54.98
CA GLY A 37 -21.25 -18.87 -54.08
C GLY A 37 -22.49 -18.29 -54.79
N PHE A 38 -22.51 -18.31 -56.12
CA PHE A 38 -23.60 -17.79 -56.95
C PHE A 38 -24.96 -18.34 -56.51
N GLY A 39 -25.80 -17.45 -55.97
CA GLY A 39 -27.17 -17.76 -55.57
C GLY A 39 -27.36 -18.27 -54.14
N ILE A 40 -26.30 -18.35 -53.33
CA ILE A 40 -26.42 -18.71 -51.90
C ILE A 40 -26.62 -17.43 -51.08
N ASN A 41 -27.85 -17.23 -50.59
CA ASN A 41 -28.18 -16.08 -49.77
C ASN A 41 -27.81 -16.33 -48.29
N PHE A 42 -26.75 -15.69 -47.82
CA PHE A 42 -26.33 -15.71 -46.42
C PHE A 42 -26.88 -14.53 -45.60
N ASN A 43 -27.79 -13.73 -46.17
CA ASN A 43 -28.39 -12.61 -45.46
C ASN A 43 -29.13 -13.11 -44.23
N ARG A 44 -28.77 -12.56 -43.08
CA ARG A 44 -29.42 -12.91 -41.82
C ARG A 44 -29.43 -11.74 -40.87
N THR A 45 -30.39 -11.76 -39.96
CA THR A 45 -30.43 -10.85 -38.82
C THR A 45 -30.11 -11.65 -37.57
N VAL A 46 -29.22 -11.13 -36.73
CA VAL A 46 -28.88 -11.69 -35.42
C VAL A 46 -29.30 -10.70 -34.35
N ASN A 47 -30.10 -11.18 -33.39
CA ASN A 47 -30.60 -10.39 -32.29
C ASN A 47 -29.95 -10.91 -31.00
N GLY A 48 -29.54 -10.03 -30.10
CA GLY A 48 -28.99 -10.42 -28.80
C GLY A 48 -28.12 -9.35 -28.18
N THR A 49 -27.49 -9.70 -27.06
CA THR A 49 -26.54 -8.82 -26.35
C THR A 49 -25.09 -9.13 -26.67
N GLU A 50 -24.79 -10.32 -27.19
CA GLU A 50 -23.46 -10.71 -27.62
C GLU A 50 -23.54 -11.84 -28.65
N GLY A 51 -22.46 -12.02 -29.42
CA GLY A 51 -22.35 -13.15 -30.32
C GLY A 51 -21.06 -13.15 -31.12
N GLN A 52 -20.87 -14.22 -31.88
CA GLN A 52 -19.72 -14.41 -32.75
C GLN A 52 -20.19 -14.61 -34.19
N LEU A 53 -19.52 -13.96 -35.14
CA LEU A 53 -19.77 -14.11 -36.56
C LEU A 53 -18.51 -14.54 -37.29
N THR A 54 -18.70 -15.43 -38.26
CA THR A 54 -17.66 -15.92 -39.14
C THR A 54 -18.10 -15.82 -40.58
N THR A 55 -17.13 -15.77 -41.48
CA THR A 55 -17.37 -16.04 -42.90
C THR A 55 -17.82 -17.49 -43.10
N PRO A 56 -18.66 -17.77 -44.13
CA PRO A 56 -18.96 -19.13 -44.54
C PRO A 56 -17.67 -19.93 -44.75
N ASN A 57 -17.66 -21.19 -44.29
CA ASN A 57 -16.53 -22.11 -44.37
C ASN A 57 -15.33 -21.81 -43.43
N TYR A 58 -15.35 -20.75 -42.61
CA TYR A 58 -14.29 -20.51 -41.61
C TYR A 58 -14.06 -21.74 -40.71
N PRO A 59 -12.81 -22.16 -40.42
CA PRO A 59 -11.54 -21.49 -40.72
C PRO A 59 -10.94 -21.78 -42.11
N GLU A 60 -11.62 -22.57 -42.93
CA GLU A 60 -11.22 -22.83 -44.31
C GLU A 60 -11.49 -21.60 -45.21
N TYR A 61 -11.03 -21.68 -46.46
CA TYR A 61 -11.18 -20.59 -47.41
C TYR A 61 -12.65 -20.29 -47.73
N TYR A 62 -13.02 -19.01 -47.74
CA TYR A 62 -14.37 -18.60 -48.16
C TYR A 62 -14.59 -18.85 -49.67
N TYR A 63 -15.85 -18.83 -50.08
CA TYR A 63 -16.24 -19.01 -51.49
C TYR A 63 -16.13 -17.69 -52.25
N ASN A 64 -15.79 -17.78 -53.54
CA ASN A 64 -15.76 -16.64 -54.45
C ASN A 64 -17.18 -16.24 -54.87
N ASN A 65 -17.38 -14.98 -55.25
CA ASN A 65 -18.64 -14.37 -55.67
C ASN A 65 -19.73 -14.41 -54.58
N LEU A 66 -19.33 -14.30 -53.31
CA LEU A 66 -20.26 -14.07 -52.21
C LEU A 66 -20.50 -12.57 -52.04
N ASP A 67 -21.76 -12.21 -51.85
CA ASP A 67 -22.18 -10.87 -51.48
C ASP A 67 -23.37 -10.99 -50.53
N PHE A 68 -23.18 -10.66 -49.25
CA PHE A 68 -24.22 -10.81 -48.24
C PHE A 68 -24.09 -9.83 -47.06
N PHE A 69 -25.21 -9.61 -46.39
CA PHE A 69 -25.36 -8.69 -45.28
C PHE A 69 -25.79 -9.44 -44.01
N ILE A 70 -25.08 -9.21 -42.91
CA ILE A 70 -25.50 -9.62 -41.57
C ILE A 70 -25.92 -8.38 -40.80
N ARG A 71 -27.19 -8.34 -40.40
CA ARG A 71 -27.75 -7.28 -39.57
C ARG A 71 -27.67 -7.70 -38.11
N ILE A 72 -26.95 -6.96 -37.28
CA ILE A 72 -26.84 -7.17 -35.84
C ILE A 72 -27.78 -6.19 -35.15
N VAL A 73 -28.64 -6.69 -34.26
CA VAL A 73 -29.64 -5.89 -33.54
C VAL A 73 -29.52 -6.17 -32.04
N GLY A 74 -29.13 -5.14 -31.30
CA GLY A 74 -29.08 -5.15 -29.84
C GLY A 74 -30.41 -4.67 -29.23
N PRO A 75 -30.51 -4.70 -27.89
CA PRO A 75 -31.61 -4.05 -27.18
C PRO A 75 -31.67 -2.54 -27.48
N GLU A 76 -32.85 -1.93 -27.32
CA GLU A 76 -32.97 -0.47 -27.40
C GLU A 76 -32.02 0.24 -26.43
N ARG A 77 -31.55 1.44 -26.81
CA ARG A 77 -30.59 2.25 -26.03
C ARG A 77 -29.25 1.54 -25.75
N THR A 78 -28.84 0.66 -26.67
CA THR A 78 -27.49 0.10 -26.70
C THR A 78 -26.73 0.58 -27.93
N ARG A 79 -25.41 0.45 -27.90
CA ARG A 79 -24.54 0.51 -29.09
C ARG A 79 -23.86 -0.82 -29.28
N ILE A 80 -23.65 -1.23 -30.53
CA ILE A 80 -22.98 -2.47 -30.87
C ILE A 80 -21.49 -2.17 -31.03
N VAL A 81 -20.65 -2.85 -30.26
CA VAL A 81 -19.22 -2.89 -30.54
C VAL A 81 -18.86 -4.23 -31.17
N ILE A 82 -18.12 -4.14 -32.27
CA ILE A 82 -17.64 -5.25 -33.08
C ILE A 82 -16.13 -5.27 -32.97
N ARG A 83 -15.58 -6.45 -32.64
CA ARG A 83 -14.15 -6.67 -32.50
C ARG A 83 -13.71 -7.84 -33.34
N PHE A 84 -12.73 -7.60 -34.21
CA PHE A 84 -12.15 -8.68 -35.02
C PHE A 84 -11.14 -9.46 -34.19
N GLN A 85 -11.16 -10.78 -34.32
CA GLN A 85 -10.14 -11.68 -33.78
C GLN A 85 -9.18 -12.15 -34.87
N LYS A 86 -9.69 -12.26 -36.11
CA LYS A 86 -8.90 -12.60 -37.30
C LYS A 86 -9.53 -11.96 -38.52
N LEU A 87 -8.69 -11.42 -39.41
CA LEU A 87 -9.12 -10.89 -40.70
C LEU A 87 -8.12 -11.35 -41.77
N ASN A 88 -8.56 -12.20 -42.70
CA ASN A 88 -7.70 -12.73 -43.76
C ASN A 88 -8.47 -12.81 -45.07
N MET A 89 -8.33 -11.77 -45.87
CA MET A 89 -8.97 -11.57 -47.17
C MET A 89 -7.93 -11.19 -48.22
N GLU A 90 -8.32 -11.19 -49.49
CA GLU A 90 -7.49 -10.63 -50.55
C GLU A 90 -7.07 -9.19 -50.21
N SER A 91 -5.77 -8.91 -50.34
CA SER A 91 -5.23 -7.59 -50.04
C SER A 91 -5.25 -6.72 -51.30
N GLN A 92 -5.90 -5.57 -51.23
CA GLN A 92 -5.87 -4.55 -52.27
C GLN A 92 -5.83 -3.15 -51.62
N LEU A 93 -5.19 -2.18 -52.28
CA LEU A 93 -4.95 -0.84 -51.73
C LEU A 93 -6.23 -0.10 -51.30
N GLU A 94 -7.33 -0.30 -52.02
CA GLU A 94 -8.63 0.36 -51.81
C GLU A 94 -9.73 -0.64 -51.38
N CYS A 95 -9.35 -1.88 -51.06
CA CYS A 95 -10.26 -2.99 -50.74
C CYS A 95 -11.44 -3.13 -51.71
N LEU A 96 -11.16 -3.12 -53.03
CA LEU A 96 -12.16 -3.24 -54.11
C LEU A 96 -12.49 -4.68 -54.51
N TYR A 97 -11.58 -5.64 -54.24
CA TYR A 97 -11.80 -7.05 -54.56
C TYR A 97 -12.58 -7.72 -53.44
N ASP A 98 -11.90 -8.28 -52.44
CA ASP A 98 -12.55 -8.87 -51.28
C ASP A 98 -12.50 -7.91 -50.09
N TYR A 99 -13.63 -7.74 -49.41
CA TYR A 99 -13.70 -6.90 -48.23
C TYR A 99 -14.80 -7.29 -47.26
N VAL A 100 -14.61 -6.87 -46.01
CA VAL A 100 -15.69 -6.72 -45.05
C VAL A 100 -15.87 -5.25 -44.75
N GLU A 101 -17.07 -4.76 -44.96
CA GLU A 101 -17.51 -3.43 -44.59
C GLU A 101 -18.44 -3.52 -43.38
N VAL A 102 -18.23 -2.67 -42.40
CA VAL A 102 -19.13 -2.52 -41.27
C VAL A 102 -19.64 -1.10 -41.25
N LYS A 103 -20.96 -0.96 -41.13
CA LYS A 103 -21.64 0.33 -41.13
C LYS A 103 -22.74 0.41 -40.09
N SER A 104 -22.94 1.61 -39.56
CA SER A 104 -24.12 1.94 -38.77
C SER A 104 -25.36 2.03 -39.64
N LYS A 105 -26.54 1.90 -39.04
CA LYS A 105 -27.84 2.01 -39.73
C LYS A 105 -27.99 3.30 -40.55
N ASN A 106 -27.44 4.40 -40.05
CA ASN A 106 -27.56 5.72 -40.67
C ASN A 106 -26.50 5.97 -41.77
N GLU A 107 -25.61 5.00 -42.04
CA GLU A 107 -24.50 5.07 -43.01
C GLU A 107 -23.47 6.21 -42.81
N GLU A 108 -23.60 7.03 -41.75
CA GLU A 108 -22.62 8.09 -41.43
C GLU A 108 -21.25 7.53 -41.02
N SER A 109 -21.24 6.39 -40.33
CA SER A 109 -20.03 5.66 -39.95
C SER A 109 -19.96 4.34 -40.73
N SER A 110 -19.11 4.30 -41.77
CA SER A 110 -18.79 3.07 -42.52
C SER A 110 -17.28 2.90 -42.61
N VAL A 111 -16.82 1.67 -42.40
CA VAL A 111 -15.40 1.33 -42.49
C VAL A 111 -15.26 0.01 -43.25
N LYS A 112 -14.29 -0.05 -44.16
CA LYS A 112 -14.01 -1.20 -45.01
C LYS A 112 -12.60 -1.72 -44.74
N TRP A 113 -12.47 -3.03 -44.62
CA TRP A 113 -11.19 -3.70 -44.36
C TRP A 113 -10.96 -4.89 -45.28
N CYS A 114 -9.69 -5.11 -45.60
CA CYS A 114 -9.21 -6.25 -46.39
C CYS A 114 -7.75 -6.57 -46.02
N GLY A 115 -7.17 -7.60 -46.66
CA GLY A 115 -5.82 -8.08 -46.37
C GLY A 115 -5.74 -9.11 -45.25
N ASN A 116 -4.52 -9.44 -44.83
CA ASN A 116 -4.24 -10.49 -43.85
C ASN A 116 -3.63 -9.90 -42.57
N HIS A 117 -4.39 -9.97 -41.48
CA HIS A 117 -4.06 -9.42 -40.18
C HIS A 117 -4.41 -10.43 -39.07
N ASP A 118 -3.43 -10.69 -38.20
CA ASP A 118 -3.53 -11.58 -37.04
C ASP A 118 -2.94 -10.97 -35.76
N ALA A 119 -2.33 -9.79 -35.86
CA ALA A 119 -1.86 -8.98 -34.75
C ALA A 119 -2.49 -7.58 -34.79
N ASP A 120 -2.55 -6.94 -33.62
CA ASP A 120 -3.02 -5.57 -33.49
C ASP A 120 -4.48 -5.33 -33.93
N MET A 121 -5.36 -6.28 -33.58
CA MET A 121 -6.75 -6.32 -34.03
C MET A 121 -7.63 -5.16 -33.56
N HIS A 122 -7.23 -4.47 -32.49
CA HIS A 122 -8.03 -3.38 -31.90
C HIS A 122 -8.23 -2.19 -32.86
N ARG A 123 -7.36 -2.03 -33.87
CA ARG A 123 -7.51 -1.01 -34.93
C ARG A 123 -8.68 -1.26 -35.88
N PHE A 124 -9.21 -2.48 -35.86
CA PHE A 124 -10.38 -2.88 -36.63
C PHE A 124 -11.66 -2.92 -35.78
N ASP A 125 -11.59 -2.48 -34.51
CA ASP A 125 -12.77 -2.38 -33.66
C ASP A 125 -13.70 -1.30 -34.24
N PHE A 126 -15.01 -1.56 -34.22
CA PHE A 126 -16.04 -0.64 -34.69
C PHE A 126 -17.12 -0.49 -33.63
N VAL A 127 -17.61 0.73 -33.45
CA VAL A 127 -18.72 1.06 -32.55
C VAL A 127 -19.84 1.67 -33.38
N SER A 128 -21.05 1.11 -33.31
CA SER A 128 -22.20 1.67 -34.01
C SER A 128 -22.76 2.89 -33.29
N ASP A 129 -23.40 3.77 -34.06
CA ASP A 129 -24.05 4.97 -33.52
C ASP A 129 -25.39 4.67 -32.83
N ASP A 130 -26.03 3.56 -33.23
CA ASP A 130 -27.35 3.08 -32.79
C ASP A 130 -27.26 1.62 -32.29
N HIS A 131 -28.37 1.05 -31.83
CA HIS A 131 -28.50 -0.35 -31.40
C HIS A 131 -28.40 -1.38 -32.56
N GLU A 132 -27.99 -0.95 -33.75
CA GLU A 132 -27.92 -1.76 -34.94
C GLU A 132 -26.61 -1.51 -35.70
N ALA A 133 -26.01 -2.61 -36.18
CA ALA A 133 -24.85 -2.58 -37.06
C ALA A 133 -25.05 -3.53 -38.25
N ILE A 134 -24.51 -3.19 -39.41
CA ILE A 134 -24.58 -4.00 -40.63
C ILE A 134 -23.17 -4.41 -41.02
N VAL A 135 -22.95 -5.72 -41.13
CA VAL A 135 -21.71 -6.31 -41.66
C VAL A 135 -21.99 -6.75 -43.10
N HIS A 136 -21.30 -6.16 -44.05
CA HIS A 136 -21.36 -6.51 -45.47
C HIS A 136 -20.08 -7.25 -45.86
N PHE A 137 -20.21 -8.47 -46.35
CA PHE A 137 -19.10 -9.24 -46.88
C PHE A 137 -19.24 -9.36 -48.39
N HIS A 138 -18.16 -9.03 -49.09
CA HIS A 138 -18.09 -9.12 -50.55
C HIS A 138 -16.80 -9.84 -50.95
N SER A 139 -16.92 -10.72 -51.95
CA SER A 139 -15.78 -11.41 -52.58
C SER A 139 -15.95 -11.47 -54.09
N ASP A 140 -14.85 -11.32 -54.81
CA ASP A 140 -14.81 -11.31 -56.26
C ASP A 140 -14.76 -12.74 -56.85
N TYR A 141 -14.44 -12.88 -58.13
CA TYR A 141 -14.41 -14.19 -58.80
C TYR A 141 -13.15 -15.01 -58.48
N SER A 142 -12.17 -14.45 -57.78
CA SER A 142 -10.83 -14.99 -57.61
C SER A 142 -10.35 -14.94 -56.15
N ILE A 143 -9.04 -15.10 -55.94
CA ILE A 143 -8.26 -15.14 -54.68
C ILE A 143 -9.07 -15.10 -53.37
N SER A 144 -9.23 -16.25 -52.70
CA SER A 144 -9.85 -16.34 -51.38
C SER A 144 -8.83 -16.44 -50.22
N GLY A 145 -9.14 -15.87 -49.06
CA GLY A 145 -8.49 -16.10 -47.76
C GLY A 145 -9.34 -16.94 -46.78
N SER A 146 -8.92 -17.03 -45.51
CA SER A 146 -9.71 -17.74 -44.47
C SER A 146 -10.91 -16.92 -43.96
N GLY A 147 -11.06 -15.67 -44.40
CA GLY A 147 -12.14 -14.77 -44.04
C GLY A 147 -11.97 -14.13 -42.67
N PHE A 148 -13.07 -13.86 -41.98
CA PHE A 148 -13.07 -13.17 -40.70
C PHE A 148 -13.65 -14.01 -39.57
N LEU A 149 -13.16 -13.74 -38.37
CA LEU A 149 -13.75 -14.12 -37.09
C LEU A 149 -13.93 -12.85 -36.28
N LEU A 150 -15.17 -12.47 -35.97
CA LEU A 150 -15.47 -11.30 -35.16
C LEU A 150 -16.38 -11.67 -33.99
N HIS A 151 -16.21 -10.95 -32.89
CA HIS A 151 -17.10 -10.99 -31.74
C HIS A 151 -17.79 -9.64 -31.61
N TRP A 152 -19.07 -9.64 -31.27
CA TRP A 152 -19.82 -8.41 -31.05
C TRP A 152 -20.54 -8.47 -29.71
N TYR A 153 -20.78 -7.31 -29.12
CA TYR A 153 -21.59 -7.17 -27.91
C TYR A 153 -22.27 -5.81 -27.88
N ALA A 154 -23.42 -5.77 -27.22
CA ALA A 154 -24.23 -4.58 -27.00
C ALA A 154 -23.81 -3.92 -25.69
N VAL A 155 -23.50 -2.63 -25.76
CA VAL A 155 -23.17 -1.79 -24.61
C VAL A 155 -24.35 -0.91 -24.28
N ASP A 156 -24.80 -0.94 -23.04
CA ASP A 156 -25.84 -0.04 -22.54
C ASP A 156 -25.35 1.42 -22.51
N VAL A 157 -26.10 2.29 -23.20
CA VAL A 157 -25.88 3.74 -23.24
C VAL A 157 -27.11 4.51 -22.75
N SER A 158 -28.03 3.85 -22.04
CA SER A 158 -29.30 4.42 -21.57
C SER A 158 -29.15 5.64 -20.66
N SER A 159 -27.99 5.81 -20.01
CA SER A 159 -27.62 6.98 -19.21
C SER A 159 -27.26 8.22 -20.05
N CYS A 160 -27.21 8.10 -21.38
CA CYS A 160 -26.92 9.17 -22.33
C CYS A 160 -28.12 9.37 -23.30
N PRO A 161 -28.47 10.61 -23.69
CA PRO A 161 -27.70 11.83 -23.51
C PRO A 161 -27.93 12.54 -22.18
N ALA A 162 -29.04 12.29 -21.49
CA ALA A 162 -29.33 12.95 -20.22
C ALA A 162 -30.01 12.04 -19.22
N GLN A 163 -29.54 12.05 -17.97
CA GLN A 163 -30.08 11.29 -16.85
C GLN A 163 -30.20 12.18 -15.62
N THR A 164 -31.27 12.00 -14.85
CA THR A 164 -31.46 12.65 -13.54
C THR A 164 -31.57 11.60 -12.44
N LEU A 165 -30.76 11.76 -11.39
CA LEU A 165 -30.66 10.85 -10.26
C LEU A 165 -31.08 11.55 -8.97
N THR A 166 -31.90 10.88 -8.16
CA THR A 166 -32.41 11.38 -6.88
C THR A 166 -32.12 10.42 -5.71
N ALA A 167 -31.40 9.32 -5.97
CA ALA A 167 -31.06 8.33 -4.97
C ALA A 167 -30.07 8.92 -3.93
N LYS A 168 -30.08 8.37 -2.71
CA LYS A 168 -29.21 8.82 -1.61
C LYS A 168 -27.73 8.58 -1.86
N GLU A 169 -27.42 7.54 -2.63
CA GLU A 169 -26.08 7.18 -3.03
C GLU A 169 -26.16 6.40 -4.34
N GLY A 170 -25.04 6.33 -5.06
CA GLY A 170 -24.95 5.53 -6.26
C GLY A 170 -23.57 5.53 -6.87
N VAL A 171 -23.41 4.66 -7.87
CA VAL A 171 -22.19 4.53 -8.65
C VAL A 171 -22.46 5.03 -10.06
N LEU A 172 -21.57 5.87 -10.57
CA LEU A 172 -21.58 6.39 -11.92
C LEU A 172 -20.43 5.76 -12.68
N VAL A 173 -20.72 5.21 -13.85
CA VAL A 173 -19.72 4.68 -14.77
C VAL A 173 -19.99 5.24 -16.15
N SER A 174 -18.92 5.56 -16.88
CA SER A 174 -19.05 5.84 -18.31
C SER A 174 -19.46 4.56 -19.05
N PRO A 175 -20.20 4.66 -20.18
CA PRO A 175 -20.51 3.50 -21.00
C PRO A 175 -19.26 2.69 -21.36
N ASN A 176 -19.37 1.36 -21.34
CA ASN A 176 -18.30 0.41 -21.63
C ASN A 176 -17.10 0.38 -20.65
N TYR A 177 -17.13 1.13 -19.55
CA TYR A 177 -16.11 1.01 -18.51
C TYR A 177 -16.11 -0.41 -17.90
N PRO A 178 -14.95 -1.05 -17.62
CA PRO A 178 -13.58 -0.51 -17.63
C PRO A 178 -12.79 -0.76 -18.92
N LEU A 179 -13.46 -1.11 -20.03
CA LEU A 179 -12.78 -1.54 -21.26
C LEU A 179 -12.15 -0.36 -22.02
N PHE A 180 -12.98 0.49 -22.63
CA PHE A 180 -12.55 1.67 -23.38
C PHE A 180 -13.70 2.68 -23.49
N LEU A 181 -13.37 3.96 -23.64
CA LEU A 181 -14.34 5.03 -23.84
C LEU A 181 -14.97 4.95 -25.24
N LEU A 182 -16.30 4.93 -25.34
CA LEU A 182 -16.97 4.91 -26.64
C LEU A 182 -16.84 6.28 -27.36
N PRO A 183 -16.78 6.32 -28.71
CA PRO A 183 -16.73 7.56 -29.49
C PRO A 183 -18.08 8.28 -29.52
N HIS A 184 -18.06 9.59 -29.81
CA HIS A 184 -19.24 10.43 -30.01
C HIS A 184 -20.29 10.35 -28.89
N LEU A 185 -19.83 10.28 -27.64
CA LEU A 185 -20.70 10.39 -26.48
C LEU A 185 -21.01 11.86 -26.22
N ASP A 186 -22.25 12.16 -25.86
CA ASP A 186 -22.66 13.42 -25.23
C ASP A 186 -23.61 13.08 -24.09
N CYS A 187 -23.04 12.85 -22.92
CA CYS A 187 -23.74 12.35 -21.74
C CYS A 187 -23.80 13.45 -20.67
N SER A 188 -24.97 13.64 -20.06
CA SER A 188 -25.19 14.61 -19.00
C SER A 188 -25.97 13.98 -17.84
N ILE A 189 -25.31 13.80 -16.71
CA ILE A 189 -25.89 13.22 -15.50
C ILE A 189 -26.11 14.34 -14.49
N THR A 190 -27.35 14.54 -14.07
CA THR A 190 -27.72 15.48 -13.01
C THR A 190 -28.12 14.73 -11.75
N ILE A 191 -27.46 15.02 -10.63
CA ILE A 191 -27.84 14.50 -9.31
C ILE A 191 -28.59 15.61 -8.57
N LEU A 192 -29.77 15.29 -8.07
CA LEU A 192 -30.63 16.19 -7.29
C LEU A 192 -30.77 15.65 -5.87
N ALA A 193 -30.28 16.43 -4.91
CA ALA A 193 -30.47 16.20 -3.50
C ALA A 193 -31.79 16.81 -2.98
N PRO A 194 -32.35 16.31 -1.87
CA PRO A 194 -33.41 16.99 -1.14
C PRO A 194 -32.98 18.38 -0.66
N SER A 195 -33.96 19.25 -0.45
CA SER A 195 -33.75 20.63 0.06
C SER A 195 -32.86 20.66 1.29
N GLY A 196 -31.86 21.55 1.29
CA GLY A 196 -30.91 21.71 2.40
C GLY A 196 -29.88 20.60 2.52
N ARG A 197 -29.71 19.74 1.51
CA ARG A 197 -28.64 18.74 1.45
C ARG A 197 -27.73 18.98 0.25
N ARG A 198 -26.51 18.47 0.32
CA ARG A 198 -25.49 18.58 -0.73
C ARG A 198 -25.15 17.21 -1.30
N VAL A 199 -24.57 17.20 -2.49
CA VAL A 199 -24.07 16.03 -3.18
C VAL A 199 -22.56 15.98 -3.03
N TRP A 200 -22.05 14.91 -2.44
CA TRP A 200 -20.64 14.56 -2.47
C TRP A 200 -20.38 13.65 -3.66
N LEU A 201 -19.37 13.98 -4.46
CA LEU A 201 -18.90 13.21 -5.60
C LEU A 201 -17.44 12.82 -5.39
N GLU A 202 -17.12 11.54 -5.62
CA GLU A 202 -15.76 11.03 -5.55
C GLU A 202 -15.46 10.12 -6.74
N PHE A 203 -14.45 10.49 -7.52
CA PHE A 203 -13.89 9.64 -8.57
C PHE A 203 -12.97 8.59 -7.95
N LYS A 204 -13.28 7.32 -8.18
CA LYS A 204 -12.42 6.19 -7.79
C LYS A 204 -11.41 5.87 -8.88
N GLU A 205 -11.84 5.94 -10.13
CA GLU A 205 -10.99 5.72 -11.29
C GLU A 205 -11.35 6.70 -12.40
N TYR A 206 -10.33 7.20 -13.10
CA TYR A 206 -10.47 8.13 -14.22
C TYR A 206 -9.36 7.86 -15.23
N SER A 207 -9.76 7.66 -16.48
CA SER A 207 -8.89 7.48 -17.64
C SER A 207 -9.61 8.02 -18.86
N ILE A 208 -9.55 9.35 -19.03
CA ILE A 208 -10.04 10.03 -20.22
C ILE A 208 -8.85 10.76 -20.82
N GLY A 209 -8.40 10.30 -21.99
CA GLY A 209 -7.28 10.90 -22.68
C GLY A 209 -7.65 12.29 -23.16
N THR A 210 -7.08 13.30 -22.51
CA THR A 210 -7.13 14.68 -23.01
C THR A 210 -6.19 14.78 -24.21
N SER A 211 -6.70 15.20 -25.36
CA SER A 211 -5.92 15.46 -26.57
C SER A 211 -4.65 16.24 -26.20
N SER A 212 -3.48 15.68 -26.53
CA SER A 212 -2.21 16.36 -26.30
C SER A 212 -2.19 17.67 -27.10
N ASN A 213 -1.37 18.64 -26.70
CA ASN A 213 -1.24 19.93 -27.38
C ASN A 213 -0.87 19.83 -28.90
N GLN A 214 -0.59 18.64 -29.43
CA GLN A 214 -0.33 18.38 -30.85
C GLN A 214 -1.60 18.21 -31.70
N ASP A 215 -2.77 17.95 -31.10
CA ASP A 215 -4.05 17.74 -31.82
C ASP A 215 -4.97 18.97 -31.81
N LYS A 216 -4.45 20.17 -31.52
CA LYS A 216 -5.26 21.41 -31.45
C LYS A 216 -5.82 21.89 -32.80
N ASN A 217 -5.46 21.25 -33.91
CA ASN A 217 -5.98 21.61 -35.23
C ASN A 217 -7.30 20.92 -35.56
N ASP A 218 -7.72 19.92 -34.79
CA ASP A 218 -9.04 19.31 -34.92
C ASP A 218 -9.84 19.63 -33.65
N GLY A 219 -10.97 20.31 -33.78
CA GLY A 219 -11.74 20.87 -32.66
C GLY A 219 -12.42 19.84 -31.75
N GLY A 220 -11.92 18.60 -31.68
CA GLY A 220 -12.48 17.49 -30.92
C GLY A 220 -11.47 16.93 -29.94
N GLY A 221 -11.75 17.08 -28.65
CA GLY A 221 -11.03 16.39 -27.59
C GLY A 221 -12.04 15.87 -26.55
N ASN A 222 -11.70 14.75 -25.91
CA ASN A 222 -12.52 14.21 -24.83
C ASN A 222 -12.61 15.20 -23.66
N LEU A 223 -13.83 15.42 -23.19
CA LEU A 223 -14.16 16.41 -22.17
C LEU A 223 -14.98 15.77 -21.06
N LEU A 224 -14.46 15.84 -19.83
CA LEU A 224 -15.25 15.62 -18.61
C LEU A 224 -15.42 16.96 -17.91
N GLU A 225 -16.66 17.41 -17.72
CA GLU A 225 -17.00 18.66 -17.06
C GLU A 225 -17.84 18.37 -15.80
N VAL A 226 -17.48 18.98 -14.67
CA VAL A 226 -18.22 18.92 -13.41
C VAL A 226 -18.79 20.30 -13.09
N LYS A 227 -20.08 20.37 -12.79
CA LYS A 227 -20.82 21.57 -12.37
C LYS A 227 -21.36 21.37 -10.97
N LEU A 228 -20.88 22.17 -10.03
CA LEU A 228 -21.18 22.04 -8.59
C LEU A 228 -22.50 22.69 -8.17
N GLY A 229 -23.17 23.39 -9.08
CA GLY A 229 -24.45 24.05 -8.85
C GLY A 229 -24.86 24.89 -10.06
N SER A 230 -26.07 25.45 -10.04
CA SER A 230 -26.62 26.21 -11.18
C SER A 230 -25.90 27.53 -11.48
N GLN A 231 -25.21 28.11 -10.50
CA GLN A 231 -24.54 29.42 -10.58
C GLN A 231 -23.03 29.31 -10.79
N VAL A 232 -22.47 28.10 -10.80
CA VAL A 232 -21.03 27.87 -10.90
C VAL A 232 -20.73 27.35 -12.31
N PRO A 233 -19.81 27.99 -13.06
CA PRO A 233 -19.39 27.45 -14.36
C PRO A 233 -18.79 26.06 -14.16
N GLY A 234 -18.98 25.17 -15.12
CA GLY A 234 -18.35 23.87 -15.04
C GLY A 234 -16.85 23.97 -15.22
N PHE A 235 -16.14 23.00 -14.67
CA PHE A 235 -14.69 22.89 -14.78
C PHE A 235 -14.30 21.46 -15.13
N GLN A 236 -13.09 21.30 -15.68
CA GLN A 236 -12.53 19.99 -15.97
C GLN A 236 -11.73 19.52 -14.76
N PRO A 237 -12.06 18.37 -14.14
CA PRO A 237 -11.22 17.79 -13.10
C PRO A 237 -9.94 17.17 -13.73
N PHE A 238 -8.94 16.88 -12.90
CA PHE A 238 -7.69 16.20 -13.29
C PHE A 238 -6.75 17.02 -14.18
N GLN A 239 -6.82 18.35 -14.08
CA GLN A 239 -5.94 19.25 -14.84
C GLN A 239 -4.56 19.37 -14.22
N ASN A 240 -4.44 19.26 -12.89
CA ASN A 240 -3.18 19.35 -12.19
C ASN A 240 -2.89 18.07 -11.40
N LYS A 241 -2.04 17.22 -11.97
CA LYS A 241 -1.62 15.93 -11.40
C LYS A 241 -0.90 16.04 -10.06
N GLU A 242 -0.46 17.22 -9.65
CA GLU A 242 0.17 17.45 -8.36
C GLU A 242 -0.84 17.64 -7.22
N LEU A 243 -2.14 17.84 -7.50
CA LEU A 243 -3.14 18.01 -6.44
C LEU A 243 -3.45 16.67 -5.76
N VAL A 244 -3.11 16.57 -4.47
CA VAL A 244 -3.37 15.37 -3.65
C VAL A 244 -4.86 15.20 -3.35
N SER A 245 -5.60 16.31 -3.23
CA SER A 245 -7.03 16.32 -2.91
C SER A 245 -7.95 16.16 -4.12
N GLU A 246 -7.40 16.05 -5.34
CA GLU A 246 -8.19 16.00 -6.57
C GLU A 246 -9.13 14.77 -6.63
N GLY A 247 -10.21 14.90 -7.39
CA GLY A 247 -11.19 13.83 -7.60
C GLY A 247 -12.30 13.75 -6.55
N SER A 248 -12.34 14.65 -5.56
CA SER A 248 -13.49 14.78 -4.65
C SER A 248 -14.06 16.18 -4.63
N PHE A 249 -15.38 16.25 -4.76
CA PHE A 249 -16.09 17.51 -4.92
C PHE A 249 -17.40 17.48 -4.14
N MET A 250 -17.83 18.65 -3.66
CA MET A 250 -19.11 18.82 -2.99
C MET A 250 -19.93 19.90 -3.70
N SER A 251 -21.21 19.65 -3.94
CA SER A 251 -22.09 20.65 -4.54
C SER A 251 -22.27 21.88 -3.65
N THR A 252 -22.46 23.05 -4.27
CA THR A 252 -22.76 24.31 -3.57
C THR A 252 -24.25 24.46 -3.26
N THR A 253 -25.09 23.69 -3.95
CA THR A 253 -26.56 23.66 -3.83
C THR A 253 -27.02 22.21 -3.80
N GLU A 254 -28.32 21.96 -3.91
CA GLU A 254 -28.91 20.61 -4.02
C GLU A 254 -28.60 19.92 -5.35
N LYS A 255 -27.97 20.59 -6.31
CA LYS A 255 -27.74 20.07 -7.65
C LYS A 255 -26.25 19.94 -7.96
N LEU A 256 -25.86 18.78 -8.50
CA LEU A 256 -24.56 18.53 -9.12
C LEU A 256 -24.78 17.96 -10.53
N GLN A 257 -24.00 18.39 -11.51
CA GLN A 257 -24.08 17.86 -12.87
C GLN A 257 -22.69 17.44 -13.37
N ILE A 258 -22.63 16.31 -14.07
CA ILE A 258 -21.44 15.77 -14.71
C ILE A 258 -21.77 15.64 -16.20
N ALA A 259 -20.91 16.17 -17.05
CA ALA A 259 -21.02 16.03 -18.49
C ALA A 259 -19.78 15.33 -19.06
N LEU A 260 -19.99 14.29 -19.86
CA LEU A 260 -18.96 13.56 -20.57
C LEU A 260 -19.20 13.70 -22.06
N LYS A 261 -18.21 14.23 -22.78
CA LYS A 261 -18.18 14.28 -24.24
C LYS A 261 -16.96 13.54 -24.77
N SER A 262 -17.14 12.71 -25.78
CA SER A 262 -16.02 12.05 -26.47
C SER A 262 -15.98 12.41 -27.95
N ASP A 263 -14.77 12.47 -28.49
CA ASP A 263 -14.52 12.68 -29.90
C ASP A 263 -14.72 11.38 -30.71
N GLY A 264 -14.31 11.37 -31.98
CA GLY A 264 -14.45 10.19 -32.85
C GLY A 264 -13.41 9.09 -32.63
N ASN A 265 -12.31 9.39 -31.93
CA ASN A 265 -11.27 8.41 -31.62
C ASN A 265 -10.78 8.57 -30.18
N PRO A 266 -11.65 8.31 -29.20
CA PRO A 266 -11.36 8.61 -27.81
C PRO A 266 -10.28 7.68 -27.25
N HIS A 267 -9.51 8.22 -26.31
CA HIS A 267 -8.52 7.46 -25.57
C HIS A 267 -8.93 7.28 -24.10
N GLY A 268 -8.54 6.15 -23.53
CA GLY A 268 -8.75 5.82 -22.12
C GLY A 268 -9.94 4.90 -21.87
N ASN A 269 -10.08 4.50 -20.61
CA ASN A 269 -11.05 3.49 -20.18
C ASN A 269 -12.37 4.08 -19.65
N GLY A 270 -12.45 5.41 -19.60
CA GLY A 270 -13.58 6.15 -19.05
C GLY A 270 -13.41 6.45 -17.55
N PHE A 271 -14.51 6.53 -16.81
CA PHE A 271 -14.47 6.86 -15.37
C PHE A 271 -15.42 6.00 -14.54
N LYS A 272 -15.08 5.88 -13.26
CA LYS A 272 -15.94 5.35 -12.20
C LYS A 272 -15.94 6.32 -11.03
N ALA A 273 -17.12 6.82 -10.69
CA ALA A 273 -17.33 7.72 -9.57
C ALA A 273 -18.44 7.19 -8.65
N ILE A 274 -18.38 7.58 -7.39
CA ILE A 274 -19.44 7.35 -6.42
C ILE A 274 -19.99 8.69 -5.96
N TYR A 275 -21.29 8.75 -5.73
CA TYR A 275 -21.91 9.93 -5.12
C TYR A 275 -22.73 9.54 -3.89
N LYS A 276 -22.81 10.47 -2.95
CA LYS A 276 -23.63 10.35 -1.74
C LYS A 276 -24.27 11.69 -1.40
N ILE A 277 -25.50 11.66 -0.94
CA ILE A 277 -26.22 12.82 -0.43
C ILE A 277 -25.81 13.01 1.03
N VAL A 278 -25.15 14.12 1.30
CA VAL A 278 -24.65 14.48 2.63
C VAL A 278 -25.50 15.60 3.22
N SER A 279 -25.76 15.51 4.53
CA SER A 279 -26.11 16.69 5.33
C SER A 279 -24.85 17.51 5.59
N ASP A 280 -24.99 18.78 6.00
CA ASP A 280 -23.87 19.66 6.43
C ASP A 280 -23.08 19.14 7.67
N SER A 281 -23.27 17.86 8.02
CA SER A 281 -22.48 17.09 8.99
C SER A 281 -21.11 16.71 8.43
N GLU A 282 -20.19 16.37 9.33
CA GLU A 282 -18.81 15.97 9.07
C GLU A 282 -18.66 15.00 7.90
N THR A 283 -17.75 15.34 7.00
CA THR A 283 -17.40 14.54 5.82
C THR A 283 -15.92 14.19 5.89
N GLU A 284 -15.58 12.93 5.64
CA GLU A 284 -14.21 12.45 5.77
C GLU A 284 -13.74 11.79 4.47
N LYS A 285 -12.45 11.95 4.18
CA LYS A 285 -11.76 11.30 3.06
C LYS A 285 -10.40 10.78 3.52
N VAL A 286 -10.09 9.53 3.16
CA VAL A 286 -8.77 8.93 3.40
C VAL A 286 -7.96 8.97 2.12
N HIS A 287 -6.73 9.48 2.21
CA HIS A 287 -5.74 9.58 1.15
C HIS A 287 -4.59 8.62 1.45
N GLU A 288 -4.47 7.58 0.62
CA GLU A 288 -3.34 6.67 0.69
C GLU A 288 -2.17 7.22 -0.12
N LEU A 289 -1.05 7.44 0.56
CA LEU A 289 0.16 7.99 -0.03
C LEU A 289 1.17 6.87 -0.33
N LYS A 290 2.00 7.10 -1.34
CA LYS A 290 3.19 6.28 -1.66
C LYS A 290 4.42 6.84 -0.94
N ASN A 291 5.48 6.05 -0.91
CA ASN A 291 6.76 6.43 -0.27
C ASN A 291 7.44 7.66 -0.88
N ASP A 292 7.17 7.95 -2.15
CA ASP A 292 7.70 9.07 -2.93
C ASP A 292 6.64 10.16 -3.20
N SER A 293 5.49 10.11 -2.53
CA SER A 293 4.41 11.06 -2.78
C SER A 293 4.81 12.49 -2.46
N VAL A 294 4.67 13.36 -3.46
CA VAL A 294 4.83 14.81 -3.39
C VAL A 294 3.64 15.42 -4.10
N GLY A 295 3.07 16.46 -3.51
CA GLY A 295 1.97 17.18 -4.15
C GLY A 295 1.55 18.42 -3.37
N VAL A 296 0.50 19.04 -3.88
CA VAL A 296 -0.11 20.24 -3.31
C VAL A 296 -1.49 19.89 -2.78
N LEU A 297 -1.77 20.33 -1.57
CA LEU A 297 -3.06 20.20 -0.90
C LEU A 297 -3.78 21.54 -0.95
N MET A 298 -4.93 21.53 -1.62
CA MET A 298 -5.81 22.70 -1.75
C MET A 298 -7.15 22.45 -1.05
N HIS A 299 -7.90 23.53 -0.81
CA HIS A 299 -9.25 23.43 -0.22
C HIS A 299 -10.25 22.68 -1.10
N LEU A 300 -11.30 22.15 -0.46
CA LEU A 300 -12.40 21.48 -1.14
C LEU A 300 -13.02 22.36 -2.25
N ASN A 301 -13.20 21.78 -3.44
CA ASN A 301 -13.67 22.44 -4.68
C ASN A 301 -12.69 23.40 -5.35
N TYR A 302 -11.41 23.45 -4.97
CA TYR A 302 -10.40 24.14 -5.79
C TYR A 302 -10.51 23.69 -7.27
N PRO A 303 -10.46 24.61 -8.26
CA PRO A 303 -10.05 26.02 -8.17
C PRO A 303 -11.17 27.01 -7.80
N HIS A 304 -12.40 26.56 -7.56
CA HIS A 304 -13.49 27.45 -7.14
C HIS A 304 -13.28 27.96 -5.72
N ALA A 305 -14.02 29.01 -5.36
CA ALA A 305 -13.96 29.60 -4.02
C ALA A 305 -14.28 28.56 -2.93
N PRO A 306 -13.63 28.64 -1.75
CA PRO A 306 -13.91 27.75 -0.63
C PRO A 306 -15.38 27.76 -0.22
N LEU A 307 -15.92 26.57 0.07
CA LEU A 307 -17.31 26.38 0.47
C LEU A 307 -17.57 26.87 1.90
N PRO A 308 -18.68 27.60 2.16
CA PRO A 308 -19.14 27.89 3.51
C PRO A 308 -19.94 26.73 4.11
N ASN A 309 -20.04 26.70 5.45
CA ASN A 309 -20.76 25.72 6.26
C ASN A 309 -20.35 24.28 5.94
N VAL A 310 -19.04 24.01 6.00
CA VAL A 310 -18.48 22.68 5.70
C VAL A 310 -17.57 22.26 6.85
N ASN A 311 -17.72 21.02 7.31
CA ASN A 311 -16.74 20.34 8.15
C ASN A 311 -16.19 19.14 7.36
N PHE A 312 -14.98 19.29 6.83
CA PHE A 312 -14.34 18.29 5.96
C PHE A 312 -12.99 17.85 6.53
N ILE A 313 -12.82 16.55 6.76
CA ILE A 313 -11.57 15.96 7.25
C ILE A 313 -10.90 15.17 6.13
N GLN A 314 -9.60 15.40 5.97
CA GLN A 314 -8.72 14.60 5.13
C GLN A 314 -7.72 13.86 6.01
N HIS A 315 -7.77 12.53 5.99
CA HIS A 315 -6.81 11.65 6.64
C HIS A 315 -5.75 11.24 5.62
N PHE A 316 -4.50 11.59 5.86
CA PHE A 316 -3.38 11.17 5.02
C PHE A 316 -2.67 9.99 5.68
N VAL A 317 -2.48 8.92 4.93
CA VAL A 317 -1.84 7.69 5.42
C VAL A 317 -0.66 7.34 4.51
N ALA A 318 0.55 7.49 5.02
CA ALA A 318 1.77 7.07 4.38
C ALA A 318 2.11 5.61 4.70
N PRO A 319 3.00 4.96 3.91
CA PRO A 319 3.51 3.63 4.26
C PRO A 319 4.23 3.66 5.61
N LEU A 320 4.18 2.55 6.35
CA LEU A 320 4.90 2.43 7.62
C LEU A 320 6.42 2.61 7.42
N GLY A 321 7.08 3.27 8.38
CA GLY A 321 8.47 3.70 8.24
C GLY A 321 8.67 5.03 7.51
N TYR A 322 7.58 5.73 7.16
CA TYR A 322 7.61 7.06 6.56
C TYR A 322 6.76 8.03 7.39
N ILE A 323 7.15 9.30 7.34
CA ILE A 323 6.42 10.44 7.92
C ILE A 323 5.87 11.34 6.81
N ILE A 324 4.82 12.09 7.13
CA ILE A 324 4.19 13.08 6.27
C ILE A 324 4.66 14.45 6.72
N SER A 325 5.26 15.20 5.82
CA SER A 325 5.66 16.60 6.03
C SER A 325 4.72 17.51 5.26
N LEU A 326 4.04 18.39 5.98
CA LEU A 326 3.11 19.38 5.47
C LEU A 326 3.69 20.78 5.66
N GLU A 327 3.77 21.57 4.60
CA GLU A 327 4.23 22.95 4.62
C GLU A 327 3.09 23.86 4.16
N ILE A 328 2.52 24.64 5.08
CA ILE A 328 1.31 25.41 4.85
C ILE A 328 1.67 26.87 4.60
N HIS A 329 1.11 27.41 3.53
CA HIS A 329 1.34 28.77 3.07
C HIS A 329 0.15 29.65 3.44
N HIS A 330 0.41 30.94 3.69
CA HIS A 330 -0.62 31.96 3.91
C HIS A 330 -1.57 31.76 5.11
N VAL A 331 -1.12 31.11 6.19
CA VAL A 331 -1.90 30.90 7.42
C VAL A 331 -1.18 31.43 8.66
N ARG A 332 -1.93 31.66 9.76
CA ARG A 332 -1.39 32.02 11.08
C ARG A 332 -1.76 30.99 12.13
N LEU A 333 -0.81 30.63 13.00
CA LEU A 333 -1.08 29.86 14.22
C LEU A 333 -1.96 30.70 15.15
N SER A 334 -3.02 30.09 15.67
CA SER A 334 -3.92 30.71 16.64
C SER A 334 -3.92 29.92 17.92
N ASP A 335 -3.63 30.58 19.03
CA ASP A 335 -3.72 30.02 20.38
C ASP A 335 -5.16 30.12 20.97
N GLY A 336 -6.15 30.57 20.16
CA GLY A 336 -7.56 30.75 20.56
C GLY A 336 -8.57 30.67 19.40
N GLU A 337 -9.87 30.79 19.70
CA GLU A 337 -10.97 30.74 18.73
C GLU A 337 -10.76 31.80 17.61
N CYS A 338 -10.65 31.35 16.35
CA CYS A 338 -10.73 32.24 15.20
C CYS A 338 -12.03 33.07 15.28
N SER A 339 -12.06 34.28 14.73
CA SER A 339 -13.26 35.12 14.69
C SER A 339 -14.50 34.32 14.30
N SER A 340 -15.62 34.47 15.01
CA SER A 340 -16.79 33.56 14.93
C SER A 340 -17.39 33.32 13.54
N ASN A 341 -17.10 34.18 12.56
CA ASN A 341 -17.58 34.07 11.18
C ASN A 341 -16.54 33.49 10.19
N MET A 342 -15.28 33.37 10.61
CA MET A 342 -14.21 32.74 9.84
C MET A 342 -14.16 31.25 10.14
N GLY A 343 -13.73 30.45 9.17
CA GLY A 343 -13.44 29.06 9.45
C GLY A 343 -12.01 28.82 9.94
N VAL A 344 -11.77 27.57 10.33
CA VAL A 344 -10.54 27.09 10.97
C VAL A 344 -9.98 25.92 10.17
N ILE A 345 -8.65 25.86 10.07
CA ILE A 345 -7.94 24.66 9.65
C ILE A 345 -7.34 24.03 10.90
N GLU A 346 -7.77 22.82 11.19
CA GLU A 346 -7.29 22.02 12.31
C GLU A 346 -6.39 20.93 11.76
N ILE A 347 -5.20 20.77 12.34
CA ILE A 347 -4.31 19.65 12.00
C ILE A 347 -4.06 18.87 13.26
N TYR A 348 -4.25 17.56 13.19
CA TYR A 348 -4.00 16.70 14.33
C TYR A 348 -3.26 15.44 13.92
N ASP A 349 -2.42 14.98 14.84
CA ASP A 349 -1.69 13.73 14.77
C ASP A 349 -2.01 12.93 16.02
N ASN A 350 -2.61 11.76 15.83
CA ASN A 350 -3.07 10.90 16.91
C ASN A 350 -1.94 10.07 17.55
N TYR A 351 -0.78 9.97 16.90
CA TYR A 351 0.36 9.24 17.43
C TYR A 351 1.35 10.14 18.18
N ALA A 352 1.15 11.46 18.20
CA ALA A 352 1.96 12.36 19.01
C ALA A 352 1.51 12.35 20.48
N ASP A 353 2.46 12.36 21.43
CA ASP A 353 2.17 12.40 22.89
C ASP A 353 1.22 13.57 23.23
N ASN A 354 0.07 13.27 23.85
CA ASN A 354 -1.06 14.18 24.15
C ASN A 354 -1.86 14.74 22.95
N GLY A 355 -1.64 14.26 21.72
CA GLY A 355 -2.33 14.73 20.52
C GLY A 355 -1.94 16.16 20.19
N THR A 356 -0.98 16.33 19.28
CA THR A 356 -0.64 17.68 18.79
C THR A 356 -1.77 18.16 17.90
N HIS A 357 -2.52 19.16 18.37
CA HIS A 357 -3.61 19.78 17.64
C HIS A 357 -3.24 21.24 17.33
N TRP A 358 -3.03 21.54 16.05
CA TRP A 358 -2.73 22.88 15.58
C TRP A 358 -4.00 23.53 15.06
N PHE A 359 -4.28 24.75 15.55
CA PHE A 359 -5.36 25.60 15.05
C PHE A 359 -4.79 26.70 14.19
N LEU A 360 -5.24 26.77 12.94
CA LEU A 360 -4.78 27.73 11.95
C LEU A 360 -5.98 28.54 11.46
N CYS A 361 -5.87 29.86 11.49
CA CYS A 361 -6.87 30.76 10.93
C CYS A 361 -6.36 31.37 9.62
N ASP A 362 -7.29 31.70 8.73
CA ASP A 362 -7.00 32.53 7.56
C ASP A 362 -6.58 33.94 8.03
N LYS A 363 -5.70 34.59 7.26
CA LYS A 363 -5.17 35.92 7.61
C LYS A 363 -6.05 37.00 6.97
N GLU A 364 -6.55 37.95 7.77
CA GLU A 364 -7.14 39.16 7.19
C GLU A 364 -6.07 39.99 6.48
N ASN A 365 -6.46 40.64 5.37
CA ASN A 365 -5.62 41.54 4.58
C ASN A 365 -5.22 42.80 5.38
N GLU A 366 -4.36 42.66 6.38
CA GLU A 366 -3.59 43.78 6.91
C GLU A 366 -2.39 44.02 5.98
N ASN A 367 -2.53 45.06 5.14
CA ASN A 367 -1.51 45.76 4.36
C ASN A 367 -0.21 44.97 4.15
N GLY A 368 -0.14 44.25 3.04
CA GLY A 368 1.00 43.44 2.65
C GLY A 368 2.29 44.24 2.59
N LEU A 369 3.32 43.76 3.30
CA LEU A 369 4.74 44.11 3.08
C LEU A 369 5.74 43.15 3.75
N VAL A 370 5.31 42.03 4.36
CA VAL A 370 6.24 41.02 4.89
C VAL A 370 5.80 39.63 4.44
N PRO A 371 6.61 38.88 3.66
CA PRO A 371 6.36 37.48 3.40
C PRO A 371 6.48 36.70 4.72
N HIS A 372 5.39 36.08 5.15
CA HIS A 372 5.41 35.23 6.33
C HIS A 372 6.02 33.88 5.96
N ALA A 373 6.87 33.36 6.85
CA ALA A 373 7.44 32.03 6.68
C ALA A 373 6.32 30.97 6.72
N PRO A 374 6.39 29.95 5.86
CA PRO A 374 5.44 28.86 5.90
C PRO A 374 5.55 28.07 7.20
N ILE A 375 4.44 27.48 7.63
CA ILE A 375 4.39 26.64 8.82
C ILE A 375 4.61 25.20 8.40
N ALA A 376 5.69 24.59 8.86
CA ALA A 376 6.02 23.19 8.61
C ALA A 376 5.57 22.32 9.78
N ILE A 377 4.68 21.36 9.52
CA ILE A 377 4.19 20.36 10.45
C ILE A 377 4.60 18.99 9.91
N SER A 378 5.13 18.12 10.76
CA SER A 378 5.47 16.75 10.39
C SER A 378 4.77 15.78 11.32
N SER A 379 4.25 14.69 10.77
CA SER A 379 3.67 13.63 11.58
C SER A 379 4.74 12.92 12.43
N TYR A 380 4.32 12.41 13.58
CA TYR A 380 5.12 11.59 14.48
C TYR A 380 5.36 10.21 13.85
N LEU A 381 4.30 9.54 13.38
CA LEU A 381 4.36 8.30 12.59
C LEU A 381 3.85 8.54 11.17
N ASN A 382 3.01 7.66 10.63
CA ASN A 382 2.64 7.62 9.21
C ASN A 382 1.27 8.25 8.90
N THR A 383 0.57 8.83 9.88
CA THR A 383 -0.74 9.46 9.65
C THR A 383 -0.72 10.94 10.02
N LEU A 384 -1.53 11.72 9.29
CA LEU A 384 -1.77 13.12 9.59
C LEU A 384 -3.18 13.48 9.13
N SER A 385 -3.93 14.19 9.97
CA SER A 385 -5.31 14.56 9.65
C SER A 385 -5.44 16.07 9.55
N VAL A 386 -6.11 16.54 8.49
CA VAL A 386 -6.37 17.96 8.22
C VAL A 386 -7.87 18.18 8.12
N ARG A 387 -8.44 18.91 9.07
CA ARG A 387 -9.85 19.29 9.11
C ARG A 387 -10.01 20.74 8.66
N GLN A 388 -10.85 20.95 7.65
CA GLN A 388 -11.31 22.27 7.20
C GLN A 388 -12.73 22.52 7.72
N LYS A 389 -12.86 23.44 8.67
CA LYS A 389 -14.13 23.79 9.30
C LYS A 389 -14.51 25.20 8.91
N SER A 390 -15.34 25.34 7.89
CA SER A 390 -15.82 26.63 7.38
C SER A 390 -17.13 27.03 8.04
N ALA A 391 -17.21 28.27 8.52
CA ALA A 391 -18.42 28.90 9.05
C ALA A 391 -19.18 29.61 7.91
N SER A 392 -19.65 30.85 8.13
CA SER A 392 -20.29 31.66 7.08
C SER A 392 -19.39 31.98 5.89
N VAL A 393 -18.07 32.00 6.12
CA VAL A 393 -17.04 32.21 5.09
C VAL A 393 -16.23 30.93 4.95
N GLY A 394 -15.99 30.51 3.71
CA GLY A 394 -15.15 29.37 3.41
C GLY A 394 -13.67 29.64 3.71
N VAL A 395 -12.92 28.59 4.04
CA VAL A 395 -11.48 28.70 4.38
C VAL A 395 -10.61 28.21 3.24
N ALA A 396 -9.68 29.06 2.78
CA ALA A 396 -8.67 28.66 1.82
C ALA A 396 -7.60 27.81 2.50
N LEU A 397 -7.17 26.74 1.84
CA LEU A 397 -6.04 25.89 2.25
C LEU A 397 -5.09 25.81 1.07
N ASN A 398 -3.81 26.08 1.33
CA ASN A 398 -2.73 25.90 0.38
C ASN A 398 -1.53 25.34 1.13
N ALA A 399 -1.22 24.07 0.90
CA ALA A 399 -0.10 23.40 1.54
C ALA A 399 0.65 22.50 0.56
N SER A 400 1.95 22.35 0.77
CA SER A 400 2.78 21.36 0.10
C SER A 400 2.87 20.12 0.98
N LEU A 401 2.64 18.94 0.41
CA LEU A 401 2.73 17.64 1.09
C LEU A 401 3.90 16.85 0.52
N ARG A 402 4.72 16.27 1.41
CA ARG A 402 5.83 15.39 1.04
C ARG A 402 5.98 14.23 2.02
N VAL A 403 6.04 13.02 1.48
CA VAL A 403 6.37 11.82 2.23
C VAL A 403 7.89 11.66 2.32
N ARG A 404 8.40 11.30 3.51
CA ARG A 404 9.83 11.12 3.77
C ARG A 404 10.07 9.88 4.61
N PHE A 405 11.19 9.20 4.37
CA PHE A 405 11.60 8.05 5.19
C PHE A 405 11.92 8.51 6.61
N ASP A 406 11.53 7.71 7.60
CA ASP A 406 11.72 7.99 9.02
C ASP A 406 12.80 7.07 9.61
N GLU A 407 14.01 7.59 9.77
CA GLU A 407 15.14 6.86 10.35
C GLU A 407 14.87 6.46 11.81
N ASP A 408 14.07 7.27 12.52
CA ASP A 408 13.75 7.08 13.94
C ASP A 408 12.49 6.22 14.16
N PHE A 409 11.88 5.68 13.09
CA PHE A 409 10.61 4.96 13.17
C PHE A 409 10.58 3.89 14.26
N LYS A 410 11.63 3.06 14.35
CA LYS A 410 11.71 2.01 15.38
C LYS A 410 11.87 2.59 16.78
N ILE A 411 12.66 3.65 16.94
CA ILE A 411 12.88 4.30 18.23
C ILE A 411 11.57 4.92 18.73
N LYS A 412 10.81 5.58 17.85
CA LYS A 412 9.49 6.13 18.16
C LYS A 412 8.51 5.05 18.60
N LEU A 413 8.48 3.90 17.92
CA LEU A 413 7.66 2.76 18.32
C LEU A 413 8.05 2.18 19.68
N LEU A 414 9.33 2.23 20.07
CA LEU A 414 9.80 1.80 21.39
C LEU A 414 9.40 2.78 22.50
N SER A 415 9.32 4.08 22.19
CA SER A 415 8.90 5.11 23.16
C SER A 415 7.39 5.23 23.31
N PHE A 416 6.63 4.89 22.27
CA PHE A 416 5.18 5.00 22.26
C PHE A 416 4.56 3.93 23.18
N LYS A 417 3.84 4.36 24.22
CA LYS A 417 3.32 3.47 25.28
C LYS A 417 1.91 2.95 25.01
N GLU A 418 1.25 3.42 23.97
CA GLU A 418 -0.10 3.00 23.62
C GLU A 418 -0.10 1.97 22.48
N ASP A 419 -0.91 0.93 22.62
CA ASP A 419 -1.05 -0.13 21.60
C ASP A 419 -2.31 0.08 20.71
N MET A 420 -2.91 1.27 20.75
CA MET A 420 -4.17 1.57 20.07
C MET A 420 -3.95 2.20 18.70
N MET A 421 -4.72 1.74 17.71
CA MET A 421 -4.69 2.23 16.34
C MET A 421 -5.89 3.07 15.96
N GLU A 422 -5.70 3.91 14.95
CA GLU A 422 -6.75 4.80 14.41
C GLU A 422 -7.61 4.12 13.33
N PHE A 423 -7.04 3.28 12.46
CA PHE A 423 -7.75 2.70 11.30
C PHE A 423 -7.41 1.24 11.02
N CYS A 424 -8.45 0.39 10.88
CA CYS A 424 -8.35 -0.99 10.35
C CYS A 424 -8.92 -1.16 8.92
N SER A 425 -9.34 -0.08 8.24
CA SER A 425 -9.98 -0.15 6.90
C SER A 425 -9.12 -0.87 5.85
N ARG A 426 -7.80 -0.82 5.99
CA ARG A 426 -6.84 -1.81 5.51
C ARG A 426 -6.01 -2.32 6.67
N ASN A 427 -5.56 -3.57 6.58
CA ASN A 427 -4.70 -4.18 7.59
C ASN A 427 -3.36 -3.43 7.67
N PRO A 428 -3.09 -2.62 8.72
CA PRO A 428 -1.84 -1.87 8.86
C PRO A 428 -0.75 -2.73 9.50
N CYS A 429 -1.08 -3.94 9.95
CA CYS A 429 -0.14 -4.83 10.64
C CYS A 429 0.91 -5.39 9.67
N LEU A 430 2.18 -5.24 10.03
CA LEU A 430 3.30 -5.81 9.28
C LEU A 430 3.50 -7.29 9.61
N ASN A 431 4.39 -7.94 8.85
CA ASN A 431 4.88 -9.29 9.11
C ASN A 431 3.78 -10.37 9.21
N GLY A 432 2.69 -10.19 8.46
CA GLY A 432 1.56 -11.11 8.44
C GLY A 432 0.63 -10.99 9.64
N GLY A 433 0.77 -9.95 10.47
CA GLY A 433 -0.19 -9.65 11.53
C GLY A 433 -1.58 -9.33 10.98
N ARG A 434 -2.60 -9.39 11.85
CA ARG A 434 -3.99 -9.11 11.49
C ARG A 434 -4.59 -8.02 12.37
N CYS A 435 -5.21 -7.01 11.76
CA CYS A 435 -5.96 -5.98 12.48
C CYS A 435 -7.22 -6.60 13.09
N MET A 436 -7.41 -6.38 14.39
CA MET A 436 -8.53 -6.88 15.16
C MET A 436 -9.27 -5.71 15.81
N GLU A 437 -10.59 -5.71 15.68
CA GLU A 437 -11.47 -4.71 16.30
C GLU A 437 -12.18 -5.34 17.51
N LYS A 438 -12.05 -4.72 18.69
CA LYS A 438 -12.72 -5.14 19.91
C LYS A 438 -13.43 -3.95 20.55
N GLY A 439 -14.68 -3.75 20.17
CA GLY A 439 -15.44 -2.55 20.57
C GLY A 439 -14.90 -1.32 19.84
N ASP A 440 -14.50 -0.30 20.59
CA ASP A 440 -13.91 0.95 20.07
C ASP A 440 -12.37 0.90 19.99
N GLN A 441 -11.77 -0.23 20.35
CA GLN A 441 -10.32 -0.43 20.33
C GLN A 441 -9.90 -1.28 19.13
N GLN A 442 -8.90 -0.79 18.41
CA GLN A 442 -8.29 -1.45 17.26
C GLN A 442 -6.82 -1.77 17.57
N PHE A 443 -6.39 -3.01 17.35
CA PHE A 443 -5.02 -3.45 17.62
C PHE A 443 -4.56 -4.53 16.65
N CYS A 444 -3.25 -4.69 16.48
CA CYS A 444 -2.68 -5.75 15.66
C CYS A 444 -2.42 -7.03 16.44
N GLN A 445 -2.93 -8.15 15.93
CA GLN A 445 -2.53 -9.47 16.37
C GLN A 445 -1.27 -9.91 15.62
N CYS A 446 -0.14 -9.93 16.32
CA CYS A 446 1.15 -10.30 15.76
C CYS A 446 1.37 -11.83 15.71
N LEU A 447 2.17 -12.28 14.73
CA LEU A 447 2.55 -13.68 14.57
C LEU A 447 3.98 -13.92 15.06
N GLY A 448 4.22 -15.09 15.64
CA GLY A 448 5.56 -15.53 16.03
C GLY A 448 6.22 -14.62 17.05
N TYR A 449 7.41 -14.10 16.70
CA TYR A 449 8.23 -13.26 17.58
C TYR A 449 8.04 -11.74 17.38
N TYR A 450 7.10 -11.32 16.52
CA TYR A 450 6.78 -9.92 16.29
C TYR A 450 5.87 -9.35 17.39
N THR A 451 6.00 -8.05 17.67
CA THR A 451 5.31 -7.34 18.76
C THR A 451 5.22 -5.83 18.46
N GLY A 452 4.59 -5.09 19.37
CA GLY A 452 4.38 -3.64 19.31
C GLY A 452 3.21 -3.25 18.39
N LEU A 453 2.90 -1.94 18.36
CA LEU A 453 1.75 -1.35 17.68
C LEU A 453 1.47 -1.99 16.31
N PHE A 454 2.36 -1.87 15.32
CA PHE A 454 2.16 -2.41 13.97
C PHE A 454 2.74 -3.81 13.72
N CYS A 455 3.07 -4.59 14.75
CA CYS A 455 3.90 -5.81 14.60
C CYS A 455 5.23 -5.55 13.87
N ALA A 456 5.73 -4.32 13.96
CA ALA A 456 6.95 -3.87 13.29
C ALA A 456 8.21 -4.18 14.10
N LEU A 457 8.06 -4.39 15.41
CA LEU A 457 9.15 -4.68 16.33
C LEU A 457 9.26 -6.18 16.56
N THR A 458 10.46 -6.64 16.88
CA THR A 458 10.70 -7.99 17.39
C THR A 458 10.80 -7.95 18.91
N GLN A 459 10.52 -9.08 19.57
CA GLN A 459 10.65 -9.14 21.03
C GLN A 459 12.07 -8.85 21.52
N CYS A 460 13.12 -9.13 20.75
CA CYS A 460 14.49 -8.79 21.13
C CYS A 460 14.82 -7.30 20.97
N GLU A 461 14.11 -6.55 20.12
CA GLU A 461 14.27 -5.08 20.00
C GLU A 461 13.72 -4.32 21.21
N LEU A 462 12.84 -4.95 22.00
CA LEU A 462 12.41 -4.44 23.31
C LEU A 462 13.49 -4.61 24.39
N GLU A 463 14.66 -5.15 24.05
CA GLU A 463 15.76 -5.49 24.96
C GLU A 463 15.30 -6.23 26.25
N PRO A 464 14.54 -7.34 26.13
CA PRO A 464 13.96 -8.01 27.29
C PRO A 464 15.02 -8.68 28.19
N CYS A 465 16.21 -8.94 27.66
CA CYS A 465 17.32 -9.58 28.38
C CYS A 465 18.24 -8.53 29.01
N ILE A 466 18.13 -8.30 30.32
CA ILE A 466 18.91 -7.24 31.00
C ILE A 466 20.41 -7.57 31.00
N PHE A 467 20.77 -8.76 31.48
CA PHE A 467 22.17 -9.22 31.56
C PHE A 467 22.42 -10.47 30.70
N GLY A 468 21.97 -10.45 29.45
CA GLY A 468 22.13 -11.57 28.53
C GLY A 468 22.17 -11.14 27.06
N LYS A 469 22.28 -12.13 26.16
CA LYS A 469 22.03 -11.93 24.73
C LYS A 469 20.67 -12.50 24.37
N CYS A 470 19.85 -11.74 23.66
CA CYS A 470 18.55 -12.20 23.17
C CYS A 470 18.70 -12.99 21.87
N GLU A 471 18.03 -14.14 21.80
CA GLU A 471 17.88 -14.93 20.57
C GLU A 471 16.39 -15.10 20.26
N LEU A 472 15.98 -14.80 19.04
CA LEU A 472 14.61 -15.01 18.60
C LEU A 472 14.35 -16.51 18.38
N THR A 473 13.19 -16.98 18.83
CA THR A 473 12.69 -18.33 18.57
C THR A 473 11.48 -18.24 17.62
N PRO A 474 11.04 -19.33 16.97
CA PRO A 474 9.94 -19.27 16.00
C PRO A 474 8.63 -18.67 16.55
N THR A 475 8.40 -18.75 17.86
CA THR A 475 7.16 -18.29 18.51
C THR A 475 7.38 -17.21 19.57
N SER A 476 8.62 -16.93 19.98
CA SER A 476 8.94 -16.05 21.12
C SER A 476 10.43 -15.65 21.12
N TYR A 477 11.03 -15.36 22.28
CA TYR A 477 12.48 -15.14 22.44
C TYR A 477 13.07 -16.01 23.56
N LYS A 478 14.40 -16.14 23.56
CA LYS A 478 15.17 -16.81 24.61
C LYS A 478 16.39 -15.96 24.97
N CYS A 479 16.57 -15.69 26.26
CA CYS A 479 17.75 -15.00 26.76
C CYS A 479 18.88 -15.99 27.11
N HIS A 480 20.07 -15.72 26.59
CA HIS A 480 21.31 -16.37 27.02
C HIS A 480 21.99 -15.51 28.07
N CYS A 481 21.81 -15.89 29.34
CA CYS A 481 22.31 -15.12 30.46
C CYS A 481 23.84 -15.14 30.54
N LYS A 482 24.43 -13.99 30.89
CA LYS A 482 25.84 -13.92 31.27
C LYS A 482 26.05 -14.73 32.57
N PRO A 483 27.25 -15.29 32.79
CA PRO A 483 27.55 -16.04 34.01
C PRO A 483 27.20 -15.25 35.27
N GLY A 484 26.47 -15.86 36.19
CA GLY A 484 26.00 -15.22 37.43
C GLY A 484 24.63 -14.54 37.33
N TYR A 485 23.94 -14.63 36.20
CA TYR A 485 22.55 -14.20 36.04
C TYR A 485 21.68 -15.36 35.57
N LEU A 486 20.44 -15.39 36.06
CA LEU A 486 19.42 -16.40 35.83
C LEU A 486 18.05 -15.72 35.64
N GLY A 487 17.01 -16.51 35.36
CA GLY A 487 15.67 -16.03 35.03
C GLY A 487 15.42 -16.01 33.53
N THR A 488 14.15 -15.85 33.13
CA THR A 488 13.78 -15.77 31.71
C THR A 488 14.38 -14.55 31.01
N ASN A 489 14.60 -13.48 31.78
CA ASN A 489 15.07 -12.17 31.30
C ASN A 489 16.49 -11.85 31.80
N CYS A 490 17.16 -12.81 32.45
CA CYS A 490 18.50 -12.64 33.04
C CYS A 490 18.58 -11.47 34.03
N ASP A 491 17.47 -11.17 34.69
CA ASP A 491 17.27 -10.12 35.68
C ASP A 491 17.63 -10.58 37.11
N GLN A 492 17.69 -11.89 37.33
CA GLN A 492 17.97 -12.47 38.64
C GLN A 492 19.46 -12.73 38.78
N LYS A 493 20.10 -12.10 39.77
CA LYS A 493 21.50 -12.40 40.10
C LYS A 493 21.58 -13.76 40.80
N GLN A 494 22.28 -14.72 40.19
CA GLN A 494 22.53 -16.02 40.78
C GLN A 494 23.36 -15.86 42.04
N ARG A 495 22.88 -16.38 43.18
CA ARG A 495 23.69 -16.36 44.38
C ARG A 495 24.85 -17.36 44.23
N PRO A 496 26.06 -17.02 44.71
CA PRO A 496 27.24 -17.87 44.53
C PRO A 496 27.05 -19.32 45.01
N CYS A 497 26.15 -19.57 45.98
CA CYS A 497 25.90 -20.88 46.55
C CYS A 497 24.68 -21.65 46.00
N GLU A 498 23.86 -21.04 45.15
CA GLU A 498 22.56 -21.59 44.72
C GLU A 498 22.70 -22.77 43.74
N GLY A 499 23.88 -22.92 43.12
CA GLY A 499 24.24 -24.04 42.24
C GLY A 499 25.03 -25.17 42.91
N ASN A 500 25.08 -25.22 44.25
CA ASN A 500 25.92 -26.16 45.01
C ASN A 500 27.34 -26.30 44.44
N PRO A 501 28.12 -25.20 44.36
CA PRO A 501 29.44 -25.21 43.74
C PRO A 501 30.45 -26.11 44.45
N CYS A 502 30.12 -26.65 45.63
CA CYS A 502 30.92 -27.56 46.43
C CYS A 502 30.66 -29.05 46.12
N GLU A 503 30.09 -29.37 44.94
CA GLU A 503 29.87 -30.73 44.43
C GLU A 503 29.10 -31.65 45.39
N SER A 504 28.21 -31.07 46.22
CA SER A 504 27.50 -31.75 47.32
C SER A 504 28.41 -32.43 48.36
N ARG A 505 29.70 -32.08 48.37
CA ARG A 505 30.75 -32.62 49.25
C ARG A 505 31.26 -31.58 50.25
N GLY A 506 30.57 -30.45 50.37
CA GLY A 506 30.82 -29.41 51.33
C GLY A 506 29.64 -28.46 51.48
N VAL A 507 29.68 -27.66 52.54
CA VAL A 507 28.71 -26.58 52.79
C VAL A 507 29.24 -25.30 52.14
N CYS A 508 28.46 -24.73 51.22
CA CYS A 508 28.79 -23.46 50.58
C CYS A 508 28.51 -22.28 51.52
N VAL A 509 29.44 -21.32 51.59
CA VAL A 509 29.31 -20.08 52.36
C VAL A 509 29.54 -18.89 51.42
N GLU A 510 28.59 -17.96 51.39
CA GLU A 510 28.69 -16.76 50.57
C GLU A 510 29.69 -15.76 51.15
N LYS A 511 30.57 -15.19 50.31
CA LYS A 511 31.57 -14.21 50.70
C LYS A 511 31.58 -13.04 49.69
N GLY A 512 30.66 -12.09 49.88
CA GLY A 512 30.49 -10.96 48.96
C GLY A 512 30.03 -11.41 47.58
N ASN A 513 30.83 -11.16 46.53
CA ASN A 513 30.58 -11.63 45.16
C ASN A 513 31.17 -13.02 44.87
N SER A 514 31.84 -13.68 45.84
CA SER A 514 32.42 -15.03 45.67
C SER A 514 31.82 -16.04 46.66
N PHE A 515 32.14 -17.32 46.48
CA PHE A 515 31.75 -18.39 47.40
C PHE A 515 32.98 -19.03 48.04
N HIS A 516 32.80 -19.60 49.22
CA HIS A 516 33.79 -20.42 49.90
C HIS A 516 33.16 -21.76 50.30
N CYS A 517 33.77 -22.86 49.87
CA CYS A 517 33.30 -24.20 50.21
C CYS A 517 33.96 -24.72 51.48
N ARG A 518 33.16 -25.01 52.51
CA ARG A 518 33.60 -25.74 53.70
C ARG A 518 33.39 -27.23 53.47
N CYS A 519 34.45 -27.92 53.07
CA CYS A 519 34.39 -29.34 52.70
C CYS A 519 34.03 -30.26 53.87
N HIS A 520 33.28 -31.31 53.57
CA HIS A 520 33.04 -32.41 54.50
C HIS A 520 34.31 -33.23 54.72
N ALA A 521 34.33 -34.04 55.78
CA ALA A 521 35.47 -34.89 56.09
C ALA A 521 35.87 -35.71 54.85
N TRP A 522 37.19 -35.86 54.64
CA TRP A 522 37.80 -36.58 53.53
C TRP A 522 37.78 -35.88 52.16
N TRP A 523 37.41 -34.59 52.09
CA TRP A 523 37.42 -33.80 50.86
C TRP A 523 38.23 -32.50 51.02
N GLU A 524 38.94 -32.10 49.96
CA GLU A 524 39.77 -30.89 49.87
C GLU A 524 39.65 -30.23 48.49
N GLY A 525 40.17 -29.01 48.35
CA GLY A 525 40.10 -28.21 47.13
C GLY A 525 39.06 -27.08 47.20
N PRO A 526 39.14 -26.07 46.32
CA PRO A 526 38.26 -24.89 46.32
C PRO A 526 36.77 -25.22 46.14
N ARG A 527 36.44 -26.37 45.55
CA ARG A 527 35.06 -26.86 45.34
C ARG A 527 34.84 -28.23 45.99
N CYS A 528 35.72 -28.67 46.88
CA CYS A 528 35.68 -30.00 47.52
C CYS A 528 35.73 -31.16 46.52
N GLU A 529 36.41 -30.96 45.40
CA GLU A 529 36.48 -31.89 44.28
C GLU A 529 37.52 -33.02 44.50
N ARG A 530 38.48 -32.82 45.41
CA ARG A 530 39.57 -33.77 45.66
C ARG A 530 39.32 -34.57 46.94
N ARG A 531 39.57 -35.87 46.91
CA ARG A 531 39.49 -36.73 48.10
C ARG A 531 40.81 -36.68 48.88
N MET A 532 40.76 -36.39 50.17
CA MET A 532 41.93 -36.45 51.05
C MET A 532 42.35 -37.92 51.22
N MET A 533 43.40 -38.33 50.50
CA MET A 533 43.98 -39.68 50.58
C MET A 533 44.94 -39.84 51.76
N ARG A 534 45.26 -38.75 52.47
CA ARG A 534 46.08 -38.75 53.68
C ARG A 534 45.47 -37.80 54.69
N ILE A 535 45.22 -38.30 55.90
CA ILE A 535 45.04 -37.42 57.06
C ILE A 535 46.38 -36.70 57.23
N PRO A 536 46.45 -35.35 57.24
CA PRO A 536 47.65 -34.68 57.70
C PRO A 536 47.78 -35.00 59.20
N TYR A 537 48.49 -36.09 59.51
CA TYR A 537 49.05 -36.29 60.83
C TYR A 537 50.12 -35.21 60.99
N LYS A 538 49.72 -34.06 61.55
CA LYS A 538 50.70 -33.20 62.21
C LYS A 538 51.20 -33.99 63.41
N PRO A 539 52.51 -34.33 63.47
CA PRO A 539 53.05 -35.05 64.61
C PRO A 539 52.80 -34.28 65.90
N LEU A 540 52.59 -35.00 67.00
CA LEU A 540 52.32 -34.44 68.33
C LEU A 540 53.40 -33.42 68.76
N SER A 541 54.60 -33.51 68.17
CA SER A 541 55.70 -32.54 68.36
C SER A 541 55.42 -31.13 67.83
N GLU A 542 54.59 -30.98 66.79
CA GLU A 542 54.24 -29.65 66.25
C GLU A 542 53.07 -29.01 67.01
N ARG A 543 52.18 -29.80 67.63
CA ARG A 543 51.05 -29.25 68.42
C ARG A 543 51.49 -28.66 69.76
N MET A 544 52.66 -29.04 70.28
CA MET A 544 53.18 -28.47 71.53
C MET A 544 53.77 -27.06 71.38
N LEU A 545 53.90 -26.52 70.16
CA LEU A 545 54.44 -25.17 69.94
C LEU A 545 53.37 -24.07 69.80
N GLU A 546 52.08 -24.42 69.65
CA GLU A 546 50.99 -23.46 69.42
C GLU A 546 50.06 -23.25 70.65
N GLU A 547 50.29 -23.95 71.76
CA GLU A 547 49.57 -23.71 73.03
C GLU A 547 50.41 -22.84 74.00
N PRO A 548 49.79 -22.01 74.86
CA PRO A 548 50.41 -20.85 75.51
C PRO A 548 51.31 -21.20 76.71
N PHE A 549 52.18 -22.20 76.58
CA PHE A 549 53.12 -22.58 77.65
C PHE A 549 54.16 -21.49 77.92
N TRP A 550 54.53 -20.70 76.90
CA TRP A 550 55.44 -19.57 77.02
C TRP A 550 54.87 -18.41 77.83
N LEU A 551 53.54 -18.18 77.79
CA LEU A 551 52.90 -17.15 78.62
C LEU A 551 52.96 -17.53 80.11
N GLY A 552 52.84 -18.82 80.44
CA GLY A 552 53.04 -19.33 81.80
C GLY A 552 54.49 -19.20 82.28
N LEU A 553 55.48 -19.51 81.43
CA LEU A 553 56.89 -19.41 81.79
C LEU A 553 57.37 -17.95 81.95
N ILE A 554 56.89 -17.05 81.09
CA ILE A 554 57.20 -15.62 81.15
C ILE A 554 56.57 -14.98 82.39
N THR A 555 55.33 -15.35 82.74
CA THR A 555 54.68 -14.82 83.95
C THR A 555 55.39 -15.28 85.23
N VAL A 556 55.80 -16.54 85.34
CA VAL A 556 56.55 -17.03 86.51
C VAL A 556 57.93 -16.39 86.62
N THR A 557 58.65 -16.21 85.51
CA THR A 557 59.98 -15.57 85.54
C THR A 557 59.91 -14.08 85.87
N VAL A 558 58.90 -13.36 85.39
CA VAL A 558 58.67 -11.95 85.75
C VAL A 558 58.30 -11.82 87.22
N VAL A 559 57.40 -12.65 87.75
CA VAL A 559 57.02 -12.62 89.17
C VAL A 559 58.21 -12.93 90.07
N MET A 560 59.01 -13.95 89.75
CA MET A 560 60.23 -14.26 90.52
C MET A 560 61.30 -13.16 90.40
N GLY A 561 61.41 -12.51 89.24
CA GLY A 561 62.30 -11.35 89.04
C GLY A 561 61.89 -10.14 89.89
N VAL A 562 60.58 -9.84 89.96
CA VAL A 562 60.06 -8.75 90.80
C VAL A 562 60.23 -9.07 92.27
N ILE A 563 59.94 -10.29 92.72
CA ILE A 563 60.19 -10.72 94.11
C ILE A 563 61.68 -10.64 94.45
N GLY A 564 62.56 -11.05 93.53
CA GLY A 564 64.01 -10.92 93.68
C GLY A 564 64.48 -9.47 93.79
N LEU A 565 63.94 -8.57 92.96
CA LEU A 565 64.23 -7.12 93.01
C LEU A 565 63.73 -6.47 94.31
N VAL A 566 62.52 -6.83 94.76
CA VAL A 566 61.96 -6.35 96.04
C VAL A 566 62.78 -6.87 97.23
N TRP A 567 63.21 -8.13 97.19
CA TRP A 567 64.07 -8.70 98.23
C TRP A 567 65.47 -8.06 98.25
N CYS A 568 66.03 -7.76 97.07
CA CYS A 568 67.31 -7.08 96.92
C CYS A 568 67.23 -5.61 97.39
N ALA A 569 66.16 -4.90 97.03
CA ALA A 569 65.90 -3.53 97.49
C ALA A 569 65.71 -3.47 99.02
N LYS A 570 64.99 -4.44 99.61
CA LYS A 570 64.79 -4.54 101.06
C LYS A 570 66.08 -4.84 101.83
N ARG A 571 67.03 -5.57 101.22
CA ARG A 571 68.31 -5.91 101.86
C ARG A 571 69.36 -4.79 101.78
N HIS A 572 69.31 -3.94 100.76
CA HIS A 572 70.36 -2.95 100.50
C HIS A 572 70.00 -1.50 100.91
N PHE A 573 68.73 -1.19 101.16
CA PHE A 573 68.27 0.15 101.57
C PHE A 573 67.09 0.14 102.57
N PRO A 574 67.27 -0.36 103.82
CA PRO A 574 66.17 -0.40 104.80
C PRO A 574 65.65 0.99 105.19
N GLU A 575 66.52 2.00 105.28
CA GLU A 575 66.15 3.33 105.78
C GLU A 575 65.44 4.25 104.76
N LYS A 576 65.50 3.92 103.45
CA LYS A 576 64.92 4.76 102.39
C LYS A 576 63.50 4.34 101.98
N ILE A 577 63.10 3.09 102.25
CA ILE A 577 61.78 2.57 101.89
C ILE A 577 60.71 2.98 102.92
N GLU A 578 61.04 3.07 104.20
CA GLU A 578 60.09 3.54 105.23
C GLU A 578 59.73 5.03 105.06
N LYS A 579 60.64 5.85 104.53
CA LYS A 579 60.34 7.26 104.21
C LYS A 579 59.38 7.44 103.04
N LEU A 580 59.44 6.57 102.03
CA LEU A 580 58.54 6.63 100.88
C LEU A 580 57.14 6.08 101.21
N LEU A 581 57.03 5.08 102.09
CA LEU A 581 55.74 4.54 102.52
C LEU A 581 55.01 5.45 103.53
N ALA A 582 55.73 6.29 104.27
CA ALA A 582 55.11 7.30 105.15
C ALA A 582 54.60 8.54 104.38
N GLU A 583 55.15 8.83 103.20
CA GLU A 583 54.75 10.00 102.39
C GLU A 583 53.52 9.71 101.50
N ASP A 584 53.23 8.43 101.22
CA ASP A 584 52.04 7.98 100.47
C ASP A 584 50.81 7.70 101.36
N SER A 585 50.93 7.72 102.69
CA SER A 585 49.75 7.62 103.59
C SER A 585 49.05 8.95 103.84
N ASP A 586 49.66 10.07 103.43
CA ASP A 586 49.13 11.44 103.56
C ASP A 586 48.74 12.08 102.22
N ARG A 587 48.52 11.28 101.18
CA ARG A 587 48.04 11.71 99.86
C ARG A 587 46.96 10.77 99.33
#